data_AF-A0AA41MDW4-F1
#
_entry.id   AF-A0AA41MDW4-F1
#
_cell.length_a   1.000
_cell.length_b   1.000
_cell.length_c   1.000
_cell.angle_alpha   90.00
_cell.angle_beta   90.00
_cell.angle_gamma   90.00
#
_symmetry.space_group_name_H-M   'P 1'
#
loop_
_entity.id
_entity.type
_entity.pdbx_description
1 polymer ?
#
loop_
_entity_poly.entity_id
_entity_poly.type
_entity_poly.pdbx_seq_one_letter_code
_entity_poly.pdbx_strand_id
1 'polypeptide(L)'
;MHPPQVLLLFLNVCIFICGETVQGNCAHHSTNSPVVNVVEDVSNAKDGIQSNDTVYKEDCEESCDAKTKITREEKHFMCREFWLGLKKIFYIVNQKNTSFMLYVALESEDDTFAYASYDNFWLEDETRFFKMHLGRYSGNAGDAFRGLKKEDNQNAMPFSTSDVDNDGCRPVCLVNGQSVKSCSHLKNNTGWWFNQCGLANLNGIHHFPGKFLASGIQWGTWTKNNLPVKIKSASMKIRRTYNPYFK
;
A
#
# COMPACT_ATOMS: atom_id res chain seq x y z
N MET A 1 43.50 -6.92 -6.88
CA MET A 1 42.40 -7.31 -5.97
C MET A 1 41.25 -6.34 -6.20
N HIS A 2 40.23 -6.75 -6.95
CA HIS A 2 38.98 -6.00 -7.06
C HIS A 2 38.11 -6.28 -5.83
N PRO A 3 37.44 -5.28 -5.25
CA PRO A 3 36.42 -5.55 -4.23
C PRO A 3 35.19 -6.20 -4.88
N PRO A 4 34.50 -7.11 -4.18
CA PRO A 4 33.32 -7.77 -4.71
C PRO A 4 32.20 -6.73 -4.84
N GLN A 5 31.66 -6.61 -6.05
CA GLN A 5 30.40 -5.94 -6.30
C GLN A 5 29.30 -6.72 -5.57
N VAL A 6 28.98 -6.31 -4.34
CA VAL A 6 27.81 -6.82 -3.63
C VAL A 6 26.60 -6.20 -4.28
N LEU A 7 25.96 -7.01 -5.12
CA LEU A 7 24.66 -6.78 -5.73
C LEU A 7 23.68 -6.27 -4.66
N LEU A 8 23.41 -4.95 -4.66
CA LEU A 8 22.33 -4.36 -3.89
C LEU A 8 21.01 -4.88 -4.48
N LEU A 9 20.51 -5.99 -3.94
CA LEU A 9 19.10 -6.34 -4.06
C LEU A 9 18.32 -5.32 -3.24
N PHE A 10 17.99 -4.19 -3.86
CA PHE A 10 16.97 -3.27 -3.37
C PHE A 10 15.64 -4.01 -3.39
N LEU A 11 15.27 -4.68 -2.28
CA LEU A 11 13.87 -4.97 -2.02
C LEU A 11 13.19 -3.64 -1.67
N ASN A 12 12.92 -2.81 -2.68
CA ASN A 12 11.95 -1.74 -2.60
C ASN A 12 10.57 -2.39 -2.61
N VAL A 13 10.17 -2.94 -1.47
CA VAL A 13 8.78 -3.34 -1.27
C VAL A 13 8.02 -2.06 -0.98
N CYS A 14 7.54 -1.44 -2.06
CA CYS A 14 6.69 -0.26 -2.01
C CYS A 14 5.24 -0.70 -1.94
N ILE A 15 4.50 -0.37 -0.89
CA ILE A 15 3.04 -0.43 -0.86
C ILE A 15 2.58 0.90 -1.50
N PHE A 16 1.95 0.84 -2.67
CA PHE A 16 1.46 2.03 -3.37
C PHE A 16 -0.05 2.20 -3.12
N ILE A 17 -0.46 3.42 -2.79
CA ILE A 17 -1.84 3.87 -2.91
C ILE A 17 -1.77 5.12 -3.78
N CYS A 18 -1.91 4.92 -5.09
CA CYS A 18 -1.97 5.98 -6.09
C CYS A 18 -3.44 6.26 -6.45
N GLY A 19 -3.98 7.35 -5.90
CA GLY A 19 -5.26 7.89 -6.32
C GLY A 19 -5.07 8.79 -7.53
N GLU A 20 -5.06 8.20 -8.74
CA GLU A 20 -5.36 8.97 -9.96
C GLU A 20 -6.38 8.22 -10.82
N THR A 21 -7.48 8.90 -11.12
CA THR A 21 -8.45 8.51 -12.13
C THR A 21 -7.94 8.94 -13.51
N VAL A 22 -7.54 7.99 -14.35
CA VAL A 22 -7.45 8.22 -15.80
C VAL A 22 -8.80 7.85 -16.40
N GLN A 23 -9.52 8.85 -16.90
CA GLN A 23 -10.70 8.65 -17.72
C GLN A 23 -10.26 8.23 -19.13
N GLY A 24 -9.95 6.94 -19.30
CA GLY A 24 -9.72 6.30 -20.58
C GLY A 24 -10.84 5.33 -20.87
N ASN A 25 -11.66 5.61 -21.90
CA ASN A 25 -12.69 4.68 -22.37
C ASN A 25 -12.02 3.40 -22.89
N CYS A 26 -12.09 2.30 -22.13
CA CYS A 26 -11.83 0.98 -22.69
C CYS A 26 -12.97 0.59 -23.62
N ALA A 27 -12.87 0.94 -24.90
CA ALA A 27 -13.76 0.42 -25.93
C ALA A 27 -13.30 -0.99 -26.33
N HIS A 28 -14.17 -1.98 -26.17
CA HIS A 28 -13.94 -3.33 -26.70
C HIS A 28 -13.97 -3.30 -28.23
N HIS A 29 -12.79 -3.34 -28.87
CA HIS A 29 -12.70 -3.63 -30.29
C HIS A 29 -12.61 -5.15 -30.50
N SER A 30 -13.75 -5.78 -30.75
CA SER A 30 -13.81 -7.12 -31.34
C SER A 30 -13.51 -7.00 -32.83
N THR A 31 -12.29 -7.27 -33.26
CA THR A 31 -11.96 -7.44 -34.68
C THR A 31 -12.39 -8.84 -35.13
N ASN A 32 -13.67 -9.01 -35.43
CA ASN A 32 -14.07 -9.98 -36.44
C ASN A 32 -13.72 -9.38 -37.81
N SER A 33 -12.85 -10.05 -38.56
CA SER A 33 -12.86 -9.89 -40.01
C SER A 33 -12.84 -11.27 -40.68
N PRO A 34 -13.69 -11.48 -41.70
CA PRO A 34 -13.96 -12.80 -42.27
C PRO A 34 -12.99 -13.12 -43.40
N VAL A 35 -12.61 -14.38 -43.54
CA VAL A 35 -12.26 -14.94 -44.86
C VAL A 35 -12.92 -16.30 -44.99
N VAL A 36 -13.68 -16.43 -46.07
CA VAL A 36 -14.52 -17.55 -46.50
C VAL A 36 -13.75 -18.39 -47.53
N ASN A 37 -13.90 -19.73 -47.44
CA ASN A 37 -14.04 -20.77 -48.50
C ASN A 37 -13.47 -22.11 -47.96
N VAL A 38 -14.26 -23.13 -47.56
CA VAL A 38 -15.00 -24.16 -48.36
C VAL A 38 -13.98 -25.12 -49.02
N VAL A 39 -13.86 -26.44 -48.74
CA VAL A 39 -14.78 -27.61 -48.84
C VAL A 39 -14.23 -28.83 -48.04
N GLU A 40 -15.16 -29.66 -47.50
CA GLU A 40 -15.25 -31.13 -47.16
C GLU A 40 -13.99 -32.04 -47.25
N ASP A 41 -13.79 -33.17 -46.54
CA ASP A 41 -14.70 -34.17 -45.96
C ASP A 41 -13.95 -35.10 -44.95
N VAL A 42 -14.72 -35.94 -44.26
CA VAL A 42 -14.54 -36.87 -43.12
C VAL A 42 -13.34 -37.88 -43.12
N SER A 43 -12.70 -38.12 -41.96
CA SER A 43 -12.63 -39.44 -41.26
C SER A 43 -11.66 -39.53 -40.05
N ASN A 44 -12.21 -40.03 -38.94
CA ASN A 44 -11.67 -40.74 -37.76
C ASN A 44 -10.15 -40.90 -37.52
N ALA A 45 -9.71 -40.47 -36.33
CA ALA A 45 -9.22 -41.30 -35.20
C ALA A 45 -7.92 -40.81 -34.49
N LYS A 46 -7.99 -40.86 -33.15
CA LYS A 46 -6.93 -41.02 -32.12
C LYS A 46 -6.19 -39.80 -31.54
N ASP A 47 -6.26 -39.78 -30.21
CA ASP A 47 -5.25 -39.45 -29.19
C ASP A 47 -4.54 -38.09 -29.21
N GLY A 48 -4.68 -37.35 -28.10
CA GLY A 48 -3.78 -36.24 -27.79
C GLY A 48 -4.33 -35.28 -26.74
N ILE A 49 -3.81 -35.38 -25.53
CA ILE A 49 -3.91 -34.39 -24.46
C ILE A 49 -3.43 -33.03 -24.98
N GLN A 50 -4.24 -31.97 -24.86
CA GLN A 50 -3.69 -30.62 -24.79
C GLN A 50 -4.58 -29.69 -23.94
N SER A 51 -3.94 -29.18 -22.89
CA SER A 51 -4.42 -28.18 -21.94
C SER A 51 -4.63 -26.84 -22.65
N ASN A 52 -5.87 -26.34 -22.70
CA ASN A 52 -6.18 -25.00 -23.19
C ASN A 52 -6.14 -24.01 -22.01
N ASP A 53 -4.94 -23.61 -21.59
CA ASP A 53 -4.76 -22.43 -20.73
C ASP A 53 -4.76 -21.18 -21.64
N THR A 54 -5.92 -20.53 -21.73
CA THR A 54 -6.04 -19.24 -22.40
C THR A 54 -5.43 -18.17 -21.49
N VAL A 55 -4.15 -17.85 -21.72
CA VAL A 55 -3.49 -16.70 -21.09
C VAL A 55 -4.09 -15.45 -21.71
N TYR A 56 -5.01 -14.80 -20.97
CA TYR A 56 -5.49 -13.47 -21.31
C TYR A 56 -4.35 -12.47 -21.10
N LYS A 57 -3.77 -12.00 -22.20
CA LYS A 57 -2.83 -10.90 -22.20
C LYS A 57 -3.64 -9.61 -22.39
N GLU A 58 -3.96 -8.94 -21.29
CA GLU A 58 -4.47 -7.58 -21.34
C GLU A 58 -3.30 -6.64 -21.66
N ASP A 59 -3.16 -6.28 -22.93
CA ASP A 59 -2.31 -5.17 -23.34
C ASP A 59 -3.10 -3.86 -23.08
N CYS A 60 -2.97 -3.32 -21.86
CA CYS A 60 -3.41 -1.95 -21.58
C CYS A 60 -2.31 -0.97 -22.05
N GLU A 61 -2.45 -0.41 -23.24
CA GLU A 61 -1.79 0.86 -23.56
C GLU A 61 -2.52 1.99 -22.82
N GLU A 62 -1.90 2.64 -21.83
CA GLU A 62 -1.87 4.11 -21.78
C GLU A 62 -0.98 4.73 -20.68
N SER A 63 -0.27 5.76 -21.16
CA SER A 63 0.27 6.99 -20.58
C SER A 63 0.97 7.00 -19.20
N CYS A 64 2.30 7.12 -19.24
CA CYS A 64 3.11 7.72 -18.17
C CYS A 64 4.05 8.75 -18.80
N ASP A 65 3.56 9.96 -19.04
CA ASP A 65 4.40 11.04 -19.55
C ASP A 65 5.13 11.73 -18.39
N ALA A 66 6.27 11.16 -18.01
CA ALA A 66 7.31 11.86 -17.28
C ALA A 66 8.63 11.72 -18.04
N LYS A 67 8.99 12.79 -18.75
CA LYS A 67 10.33 12.97 -19.32
C LYS A 67 11.35 13.01 -18.19
N THR A 68 12.12 11.94 -18.02
CA THR A 68 13.55 11.97 -17.67
C THR A 68 14.18 10.64 -18.08
N LYS A 69 15.36 10.69 -18.71
CA LYS A 69 16.16 9.53 -19.13
C LYS A 69 16.51 8.67 -17.90
N ILE A 70 15.83 7.54 -17.72
CA ILE A 70 16.23 6.46 -16.82
C ILE A 70 16.03 5.15 -17.58
N THR A 71 17.00 4.25 -17.41
CA THR A 71 17.19 3.00 -18.14
C THR A 71 15.95 2.10 -18.16
N ARG A 72 15.78 1.43 -19.30
CA ARG A 72 14.56 0.79 -19.81
C ARG A 72 14.02 -0.41 -19.01
N GLU A 73 14.67 -0.77 -17.90
CA GLU A 73 14.34 -1.98 -17.12
C GLU A 73 13.61 -1.68 -15.79
N GLU A 74 13.65 -0.44 -15.28
CA GLU A 74 12.93 -0.05 -14.06
C GLU A 74 11.58 0.63 -14.33
N LYS A 75 11.29 0.96 -15.59
CA LYS A 75 10.17 1.84 -15.98
C LYS A 75 8.81 1.14 -16.12
N HIS A 76 8.74 -0.17 -15.88
CA HIS A 76 7.55 -0.97 -16.20
C HIS A 76 6.75 -1.45 -14.98
N PHE A 77 7.12 -1.03 -13.77
CA PHE A 77 6.36 -1.40 -12.58
C PHE A 77 5.89 -0.13 -11.87
N MET A 78 4.59 -0.10 -11.56
CA MET A 78 3.98 0.68 -10.47
C MET A 78 3.19 1.94 -10.84
N CYS A 79 2.06 1.74 -11.51
CA CYS A 79 0.89 2.63 -11.48
C CYS A 79 -0.36 1.89 -10.97
N ARG A 80 -0.25 1.07 -9.92
CA ARG A 80 -1.42 0.40 -9.31
C ARG A 80 -1.40 0.51 -7.79
N GLU A 81 -2.56 0.85 -7.23
CA GLU A 81 -2.82 0.70 -5.81
C GLU A 81 -2.71 -0.77 -5.42
N PHE A 82 -1.93 -1.09 -4.38
CA PHE A 82 -1.85 -2.45 -3.90
C PHE A 82 -1.44 -2.53 -2.43
N TRP A 83 -1.97 -3.55 -1.77
CA TRP A 83 -1.57 -3.97 -0.43
C TRP A 83 -0.83 -5.30 -0.50
N LEU A 84 0.41 -5.36 -0.02
CA LEU A 84 1.24 -6.56 -0.13
C LEU A 84 0.65 -7.76 0.66
N GLY A 85 -0.07 -7.48 1.74
CA GLY A 85 -0.57 -8.47 2.69
C GLY A 85 0.34 -8.61 3.92
N LEU A 86 -0.29 -8.65 5.10
CA LEU A 86 0.40 -8.64 6.40
C LEU A 86 1.38 -9.81 6.58
N LYS A 87 1.00 -11.01 6.16
CA LYS A 87 1.87 -12.20 6.26
C LYS A 87 3.17 -12.05 5.47
N LYS A 88 3.10 -11.48 4.27
CA LYS A 88 4.31 -11.20 3.46
C LYS A 88 5.15 -10.11 4.12
N ILE A 89 4.53 -9.03 4.57
CA ILE A 89 5.23 -7.95 5.30
C ILE A 89 5.95 -8.53 6.52
N PHE A 90 5.26 -9.32 7.35
CA PHE A 90 5.81 -10.01 8.51
C PHE A 90 7.08 -10.81 8.17
N TYR A 91 7.03 -11.66 7.14
CA TYR A 91 8.22 -12.44 6.74
C TYR A 91 9.37 -11.57 6.21
N ILE A 92 9.08 -10.43 5.59
CA ILE A 92 10.10 -9.49 5.14
C ILE A 92 10.77 -8.81 6.33
N VAL A 93 10.00 -8.21 7.23
CA VAL A 93 10.54 -7.32 8.28
C VAL A 93 11.11 -8.05 9.50
N ASN A 94 10.90 -9.36 9.60
CA ASN A 94 11.40 -10.20 10.69
C ASN A 94 12.54 -11.14 10.26
N GLN A 95 13.26 -10.84 9.18
CA GLN A 95 14.44 -11.62 8.79
C GLN A 95 15.52 -11.54 9.88
N LYS A 96 16.09 -12.69 10.26
CA LYS A 96 17.14 -12.76 11.28
C LYS A 96 18.36 -11.91 10.91
N ASN A 97 19.05 -11.39 11.93
CA ASN A 97 20.27 -10.58 11.80
C ASN A 97 20.11 -9.38 10.85
N THR A 98 18.90 -8.86 10.74
CA THR A 98 18.55 -7.78 9.85
C THR A 98 17.58 -6.85 10.55
N SER A 99 17.75 -5.55 10.35
CA SER A 99 16.77 -4.55 10.75
C SER A 99 16.16 -3.93 9.51
N PHE A 100 14.93 -3.42 9.65
CA PHE A 100 14.22 -2.74 8.58
C PHE A 100 13.78 -1.36 9.05
N MET A 101 13.65 -0.45 8.08
CA MET A 101 13.09 0.87 8.24
C MET A 101 11.79 0.93 7.45
N LEU A 102 10.78 1.55 8.04
CA LEU A 102 9.57 1.97 7.34
C LEU A 102 9.76 3.41 6.86
N TYR A 103 9.45 3.68 5.60
CA TYR A 103 9.43 5.01 5.02
C TYR A 103 8.06 5.30 4.42
N VAL A 104 7.36 6.30 4.94
CA VAL A 104 6.09 6.81 4.44
C VAL A 104 6.39 8.04 3.59
N ALA A 105 6.01 8.00 2.31
CA ALA A 105 6.03 9.16 1.43
C ALA A 105 4.61 9.67 1.24
N LEU A 106 4.42 10.99 1.34
CA LEU A 106 3.14 11.66 1.21
C LEU A 106 3.25 12.76 0.16
N GLU A 107 2.20 12.90 -0.63
CA GLU A 107 2.02 13.97 -1.60
C GLU A 107 0.65 14.60 -1.40
N SER A 108 0.60 15.93 -1.41
CA SER A 108 -0.64 16.69 -1.25
C SER A 108 -1.32 16.99 -2.58
N GLU A 109 -2.57 17.44 -2.53
CA GLU A 109 -3.29 17.96 -3.72
C GLU A 109 -2.60 19.19 -4.33
N ASP A 110 -1.84 19.96 -3.55
CA ASP A 110 -1.07 21.14 -3.99
C ASP A 110 0.39 20.78 -4.40
N ASP A 111 0.68 19.50 -4.69
CA ASP A 111 2.01 19.00 -5.08
C ASP A 111 3.15 19.30 -4.08
N THR A 112 2.82 19.51 -2.81
CA THR A 112 3.79 19.51 -1.72
C THR A 112 4.04 18.10 -1.19
N PHE A 113 5.28 17.82 -0.81
CA PHE A 113 5.72 16.50 -0.37
C PHE A 113 6.15 16.49 1.09
N ALA A 114 5.86 15.38 1.78
CA ALA A 114 6.36 15.12 3.11
C ALA A 114 6.71 13.64 3.28
N TYR A 115 7.46 13.35 4.34
CA TYR A 115 7.78 11.98 4.70
C TYR A 115 7.86 11.77 6.21
N ALA A 116 7.67 10.52 6.59
CA ALA A 116 7.92 10.00 7.93
C ALA A 116 8.68 8.68 7.80
N SER A 117 9.80 8.55 8.50
CA SER A 117 10.58 7.32 8.56
C SER A 117 10.73 6.83 9.99
N TYR A 118 10.78 5.52 10.14
CA TYR A 118 10.91 4.83 11.41
C TYR A 118 11.97 3.75 11.28
N ASP A 119 13.05 3.85 12.05
CA ASP A 119 14.00 2.74 12.16
C ASP A 119 13.37 1.54 12.91
N ASN A 120 14.02 0.38 12.86
CA ASN A 120 13.61 -0.83 13.57
C ASN A 120 12.10 -1.18 13.45
N PHE A 121 11.58 -1.14 12.22
CA PHE A 121 10.22 -1.56 11.91
C PHE A 121 10.12 -3.07 11.85
N TRP A 122 9.20 -3.64 12.63
CA TRP A 122 8.88 -5.06 12.62
C TRP A 122 7.42 -5.30 13.02
N LEU A 123 6.92 -6.50 12.72
CA LEU A 123 5.55 -6.93 13.07
C LEU A 123 5.61 -8.18 13.95
N GLU A 124 4.72 -8.30 14.92
CA GLU A 124 4.42 -9.57 15.57
C GLU A 124 3.73 -10.54 14.59
N ASP A 125 3.60 -11.81 14.97
CA ASP A 125 2.94 -12.82 14.15
C ASP A 125 1.40 -12.71 14.15
N GLU A 126 0.76 -13.64 13.43
CA GLU A 126 -0.70 -13.73 13.31
C GLU A 126 -1.41 -13.98 14.64
N THR A 127 -0.78 -14.68 15.60
CA THR A 127 -1.35 -14.94 16.94
C THR A 127 -1.42 -13.68 17.79
N ARG A 128 -0.65 -12.67 17.42
CA ARG A 128 -0.64 -11.32 17.98
C ARG A 128 -1.29 -10.30 17.04
N PHE A 129 -2.03 -10.75 16.03
CA PHE A 129 -2.74 -9.90 15.08
C PHE A 129 -1.83 -8.89 14.37
N PHE A 130 -0.60 -9.29 14.04
CA PHE A 130 0.36 -8.46 13.32
C PHE A 130 0.62 -7.09 13.97
N LYS A 131 0.74 -7.05 15.31
CA LYS A 131 1.09 -5.82 16.05
C LYS A 131 2.30 -5.14 15.45
N MET A 132 2.18 -3.84 15.21
CA MET A 132 3.24 -3.05 14.60
C MET A 132 4.18 -2.47 15.63
N HIS A 133 5.48 -2.54 15.38
CA HIS A 133 6.49 -1.90 16.21
C HIS A 133 7.36 -0.96 15.38
N LEU A 134 7.52 0.27 15.88
CA LEU A 134 8.27 1.34 15.25
C LEU A 134 9.39 1.81 16.19
N GLY A 135 10.59 1.98 15.65
CA GLY A 135 11.72 2.63 16.31
C GLY A 135 11.67 4.16 16.14
N ARG A 136 12.85 4.80 16.18
CA ARG A 136 12.97 6.26 16.18
C ARG A 136 12.40 6.86 14.90
N TYR A 137 11.61 7.92 15.10
CA TYR A 137 11.02 8.72 14.04
C TYR A 137 12.04 9.71 13.47
N SER A 138 11.96 9.95 12.15
CA SER A 138 12.55 11.09 11.46
C SER A 138 11.64 11.53 10.32
N GLY A 139 11.57 12.83 10.02
CA GLY A 139 10.81 13.33 8.88
C GLY A 139 10.15 14.67 9.13
N ASN A 140 9.52 15.20 8.09
CA ASN A 140 8.84 16.51 8.11
C ASN A 140 7.30 16.40 8.11
N ALA A 141 6.72 15.20 8.08
CA ALA A 141 5.27 14.99 8.13
C ALA A 141 4.71 14.97 9.58
N GLY A 142 5.58 14.97 10.59
CA GLY A 142 5.23 14.66 11.98
C GLY A 142 4.95 13.16 12.19
N ASP A 143 4.99 12.73 13.46
CA ASP A 143 4.79 11.32 13.85
C ASP A 143 3.30 11.00 14.06
N ALA A 144 2.55 10.80 12.97
CA ALA A 144 1.13 10.49 13.07
C ALA A 144 0.83 9.10 13.66
N PHE A 145 1.78 8.16 13.61
CA PHE A 145 1.61 6.84 14.23
C PHE A 145 1.65 6.92 15.75
N ARG A 146 2.50 7.78 16.34
CA ARG A 146 2.46 8.02 17.79
C ARG A 146 1.45 9.07 18.18
N GLY A 147 1.07 9.94 17.25
CA GLY A 147 0.04 10.94 17.40
C GLY A 147 0.41 12.05 18.39
N LEU A 148 -0.59 12.79 18.86
CA LEU A 148 -0.40 13.93 19.76
C LEU A 148 -0.75 13.58 21.22
N LYS A 149 -1.56 12.55 21.41
CA LYS A 149 -2.00 12.05 22.72
C LYS A 149 -1.77 10.54 22.83
N LYS A 150 -1.87 10.01 24.05
CA LYS A 150 -1.64 8.59 24.32
C LYS A 150 -2.64 7.69 23.58
N GLU A 151 -3.89 8.13 23.50
CA GLU A 151 -4.99 7.46 22.79
C GLU A 151 -4.81 7.45 21.27
N ASP A 152 -4.01 8.36 20.73
CA ASP A 152 -3.69 8.41 19.29
C ASP A 152 -2.62 7.38 18.91
N ASN A 153 -1.84 6.87 19.86
CA ASN A 153 -0.66 6.05 19.59
C ASN A 153 -1.06 4.69 19.00
N GLN A 154 -0.69 4.49 17.74
CA GLN A 154 -0.86 3.28 16.93
C GLN A 154 0.37 2.35 16.98
N ASN A 155 1.50 2.80 17.53
CA ASN A 155 2.64 1.93 17.79
C ASN A 155 2.28 0.86 18.84
N ALA A 156 2.71 -0.38 18.62
CA ALA A 156 2.35 -1.59 19.37
C ALA A 156 0.86 -1.97 19.33
N MET A 157 0.05 -1.34 18.46
CA MET A 157 -1.34 -1.75 18.27
C MET A 157 -1.45 -2.91 17.29
N PRO A 158 -2.40 -3.83 17.51
CA PRO A 158 -2.73 -4.91 16.57
C PRO A 158 -3.42 -4.36 15.33
N PHE A 159 -3.34 -5.11 14.23
CA PHE A 159 -4.09 -4.79 13.03
C PHE A 159 -5.58 -5.14 13.23
N SER A 160 -6.45 -4.24 12.80
CA SER A 160 -7.91 -4.38 12.89
C SER A 160 -8.54 -4.24 11.50
N THR A 161 -9.61 -4.99 11.27
CA THR A 161 -10.44 -4.95 10.06
C THR A 161 -11.91 -4.85 10.45
N SER A 162 -12.83 -4.76 9.49
CA SER A 162 -14.26 -4.63 9.79
C SER A 162 -14.88 -5.90 10.35
N ASP A 163 -14.25 -7.05 10.11
CA ASP A 163 -14.66 -8.37 10.59
C ASP A 163 -13.86 -8.82 11.83
N VAL A 164 -12.68 -8.23 12.07
CA VAL A 164 -11.85 -8.50 13.25
C VAL A 164 -11.45 -7.18 13.90
N ASP A 165 -12.27 -6.74 14.85
CA ASP A 165 -12.00 -5.55 15.63
C ASP A 165 -10.95 -5.84 16.71
N ASN A 166 -9.75 -5.29 16.56
CA ASN A 166 -8.66 -5.33 17.54
C ASN A 166 -8.30 -3.95 18.10
N ASP A 167 -9.15 -2.94 17.88
CA ASP A 167 -8.80 -1.56 18.17
C ASP A 167 -8.97 -1.20 19.66
N GLY A 168 -8.57 0.03 20.01
CA GLY A 168 -8.60 0.56 21.37
C GLY A 168 -9.97 1.10 21.81
N CYS A 169 -10.98 1.14 20.92
CA CYS A 169 -12.31 1.66 21.19
C CYS A 169 -13.25 0.61 21.78
N ARG A 170 -12.84 -0.03 22.89
CA ARG A 170 -13.61 -1.11 23.52
C ARG A 170 -14.14 -0.71 24.91
N PRO A 171 -15.46 -0.73 25.16
CA PRO A 171 -16.53 -1.03 24.20
C PRO A 171 -16.89 0.16 23.29
N VAL A 172 -16.53 1.38 23.70
CA VAL A 172 -16.78 2.63 22.97
C VAL A 172 -15.69 3.64 23.34
N CYS A 173 -15.24 4.44 22.39
CA CYS A 173 -14.44 5.66 22.61
C CYS A 173 -15.17 6.88 22.03
N LEU A 174 -14.71 8.09 22.37
CA LEU A 174 -15.21 9.34 21.77
C LEU A 174 -14.18 9.88 20.79
N VAL A 175 -14.49 9.84 19.49
CA VAL A 175 -13.65 10.41 18.43
C VAL A 175 -14.41 11.55 17.80
N ASN A 176 -13.85 12.77 17.86
CA ASN A 176 -14.49 13.99 17.35
C ASN A 176 -15.93 14.21 17.88
N GLY A 177 -16.18 13.84 19.14
CA GLY A 177 -17.51 13.94 19.77
C GLY A 177 -18.49 12.83 19.39
N GLN A 178 -18.10 11.89 18.53
CA GLN A 178 -18.93 10.74 18.15
C GLN A 178 -18.55 9.51 18.98
N SER A 179 -19.56 8.76 19.45
CA SER A 179 -19.36 7.43 20.04
C SER A 179 -18.98 6.42 18.96
N VAL A 180 -17.80 5.83 19.08
CA VAL A 180 -17.24 4.88 18.12
C VAL A 180 -17.05 3.53 18.80
N LYS A 181 -17.62 2.49 18.22
CA LYS A 181 -17.47 1.08 18.64
C LYS A 181 -16.35 0.34 17.91
N SER A 182 -16.08 0.75 16.67
CA SER A 182 -15.02 0.18 15.83
C SER A 182 -14.52 1.25 14.87
N CYS A 183 -13.21 1.45 14.86
CA CYS A 183 -12.51 2.38 14.00
C CYS A 183 -12.50 1.92 12.54
N SER A 184 -12.44 0.61 12.28
CA SER A 184 -12.55 0.10 10.92
C SER A 184 -13.89 0.49 10.30
N HIS A 185 -15.00 0.27 11.02
CA HIS A 185 -16.33 0.69 10.54
C HIS A 185 -16.45 2.20 10.35
N LEU A 186 -15.92 3.00 11.29
CA LEU A 186 -15.89 4.47 11.14
C LEU A 186 -15.11 4.91 9.90
N LYS A 187 -14.02 4.20 9.58
CA LYS A 187 -13.12 4.49 8.46
C LYS A 187 -13.49 3.72 7.20
N ASN A 188 -14.78 3.48 6.95
CA ASN A 188 -15.30 2.79 5.75
C ASN A 188 -14.67 1.40 5.56
N ASN A 189 -14.66 0.59 6.63
CA ASN A 189 -14.21 -0.80 6.66
C ASN A 189 -12.74 -1.01 6.25
N THR A 190 -11.88 0.00 6.39
CA THR A 190 -10.45 -0.13 6.09
C THR A 190 -9.74 -0.94 7.17
N GLY A 191 -8.72 -1.71 6.78
CA GLY A 191 -7.82 -2.37 7.72
C GLY A 191 -6.65 -1.47 8.13
N TRP A 192 -6.34 -1.36 9.42
CA TRP A 192 -5.19 -0.59 9.90
C TRP A 192 -4.80 -0.96 11.35
N TRP A 193 -3.65 -0.46 11.81
CA TRP A 193 -3.23 -0.53 13.21
C TRP A 193 -3.94 0.56 14.04
N PHE A 194 -5.24 0.38 14.30
CA PHE A 194 -6.04 1.34 15.05
C PHE A 194 -5.83 1.23 16.57
N ASN A 195 -5.78 2.38 17.26
CA ASN A 195 -5.95 2.49 18.71
C ASN A 195 -7.35 3.05 19.02
N GLN A 196 -7.48 4.23 19.63
CA GLN A 196 -8.71 5.03 19.55
C GLN A 196 -8.78 5.73 18.19
N CYS A 197 -8.74 4.88 17.15
CA CYS A 197 -8.51 5.15 15.74
C CYS A 197 -7.09 5.66 15.48
N GLY A 198 -6.71 6.79 16.07
CA GLY A 198 -5.40 7.42 15.87
C GLY A 198 -5.36 8.38 14.69
N LEU A 199 -4.15 8.89 14.40
CA LEU A 199 -3.97 10.00 13.47
C LEU A 199 -3.45 9.57 12.08
N ALA A 200 -2.96 8.35 11.90
CA ALA A 200 -2.62 7.80 10.59
C ALA A 200 -3.67 6.79 10.10
N ASN A 201 -4.06 6.87 8.83
CA ASN A 201 -4.71 5.79 8.09
C ASN A 201 -4.45 6.00 6.61
N LEU A 202 -3.48 5.27 6.06
CA LEU A 202 -3.14 5.41 4.64
C LEU A 202 -4.05 4.56 3.74
N ASN A 203 -4.74 3.56 4.29
CA ASN A 203 -5.68 2.70 3.58
C ASN A 203 -7.05 3.36 3.35
N GLY A 204 -7.18 4.66 3.66
CA GLY A 204 -8.39 5.44 3.40
C GLY A 204 -8.71 5.52 1.91
N ILE A 205 -9.98 5.67 1.58
CA ILE A 205 -10.48 5.77 0.22
C ILE A 205 -10.17 7.16 -0.33
N HIS A 206 -9.48 7.23 -1.47
CA HIS A 206 -9.29 8.48 -2.21
C HIS A 206 -10.65 9.03 -2.68
N HIS A 207 -10.83 10.34 -2.56
CA HIS A 207 -12.12 11.05 -2.56
C HIS A 207 -13.15 10.54 -3.60
N PHE A 208 -14.33 10.12 -3.13
CA PHE A 208 -15.54 10.05 -3.95
C PHE A 208 -16.44 11.26 -3.62
N PRO A 209 -17.05 11.94 -4.60
CA PRO A 209 -18.05 12.95 -4.30
C PRO A 209 -19.21 12.31 -3.51
N GLY A 210 -19.50 12.84 -2.31
CA GLY A 210 -20.63 12.41 -1.49
C GLY A 210 -20.32 11.56 -0.24
N LYS A 211 -19.05 11.26 0.09
CA LYS A 211 -18.67 10.55 1.33
C LYS A 211 -17.97 11.44 2.37
N PHE A 212 -18.12 11.07 3.64
CA PHE A 212 -17.61 11.79 4.82
C PHE A 212 -16.07 11.95 4.79
N LEU A 213 -15.58 13.12 5.23
CA LEU A 213 -14.15 13.46 5.38
C LEU A 213 -13.35 12.43 6.22
N ALA A 214 -14.01 11.66 7.07
CA ALA A 214 -13.38 10.68 7.94
C ALA A 214 -12.76 9.47 7.19
N SER A 215 -13.14 9.20 5.93
CA SER A 215 -12.72 8.00 5.19
C SER A 215 -11.54 8.19 4.24
N GLY A 216 -10.95 9.39 4.16
CA GLY A 216 -9.82 9.68 3.27
C GLY A 216 -8.46 9.18 3.77
N ILE A 217 -7.45 9.24 2.90
CA ILE A 217 -6.03 9.04 3.27
C ILE A 217 -5.65 10.10 4.32
N GLN A 218 -5.17 9.66 5.49
CA GLN A 218 -4.97 10.52 6.64
C GLN A 218 -3.54 10.42 7.21
N TRP A 219 -2.94 11.59 7.45
CA TRP A 219 -1.73 11.77 8.24
C TRP A 219 -1.87 13.01 9.13
N GLY A 220 -2.49 12.85 10.30
CA GLY A 220 -3.03 13.97 11.09
C GLY A 220 -2.01 14.96 11.66
N THR A 221 -0.72 14.61 11.67
CA THR A 221 0.36 15.53 12.08
C THR A 221 0.91 16.37 10.94
N TRP A 222 0.53 16.08 9.69
CA TRP A 222 0.96 16.88 8.55
C TRP A 222 -0.05 18.00 8.32
N THR A 223 0.31 19.20 8.78
CA THR A 223 -0.56 20.38 8.76
C THR A 223 0.09 21.57 8.07
N LYS A 224 -0.71 22.39 7.40
CA LYS A 224 -0.34 23.69 6.83
C LYS A 224 -1.27 24.75 7.42
N ASN A 225 -0.72 25.79 8.05
CA ASN A 225 -1.50 26.83 8.75
C ASN A 225 -2.50 26.26 9.79
N ASN A 226 -2.08 25.27 10.58
CA ASN A 226 -2.90 24.55 11.57
C ASN A 226 -4.10 23.77 10.98
N LEU A 227 -4.15 23.58 9.66
CA LEU A 227 -5.15 22.74 9.01
C LEU A 227 -4.50 21.45 8.48
N PRO A 228 -5.17 20.28 8.60
CA PRO A 228 -4.69 19.05 7.99
C PRO A 228 -4.48 19.20 6.49
N VAL A 229 -3.35 18.68 6.00
CA VAL A 229 -3.06 18.64 4.56
C VAL A 229 -3.90 17.56 3.89
N LYS A 230 -4.52 17.89 2.75
CA LYS A 230 -5.22 16.92 1.90
C LYS A 230 -4.20 16.11 1.11
N ILE A 231 -4.26 14.79 1.25
CA ILE A 231 -3.27 13.86 0.68
C ILE A 231 -3.80 13.32 -0.65
N LYS A 232 -3.05 13.57 -1.72
CA LYS A 232 -3.31 13.06 -3.08
C LYS A 232 -2.84 11.61 -3.20
N SER A 233 -1.61 11.34 -2.79
CA SER A 233 -0.99 10.01 -2.89
C SER A 233 -0.17 9.67 -1.65
N ALA A 234 -0.06 8.37 -1.35
CA ALA A 234 0.77 7.89 -0.26
C ALA A 234 1.44 6.56 -0.62
N SER A 235 2.64 6.33 -0.08
CA SER A 235 3.29 5.03 -0.19
C SER A 235 4.03 4.66 1.10
N MET A 236 4.01 3.38 1.45
CA MET A 236 4.82 2.81 2.53
C MET A 236 5.90 1.94 1.92
N LYS A 237 7.17 2.24 2.19
CA LYS A 237 8.32 1.54 1.63
C LYS A 237 9.12 0.92 2.75
N ILE A 238 9.50 -0.34 2.58
CA ILE A 238 10.35 -1.06 3.54
C ILE A 238 11.77 -1.07 2.99
N ARG A 239 12.74 -0.66 3.81
CA ARG A 239 14.16 -0.68 3.45
C ARG A 239 14.95 -1.46 4.49
N ARG A 240 15.75 -2.43 4.04
CA ARG A 240 16.74 -3.10 4.88
C ARG A 240 17.76 -2.10 5.41
N THR A 241 17.99 -2.08 6.72
CA THR A 241 19.05 -1.30 7.35
C THR A 241 20.18 -2.23 7.78
N TYR A 242 21.41 -1.88 7.36
CA TYR A 242 22.59 -2.64 7.74
C TYR A 242 23.09 -2.11 9.09
N ASN A 243 23.19 -2.99 10.07
CA ASN A 243 23.90 -2.70 11.30
C ASN A 243 25.32 -3.27 11.19
N PRO A 244 26.37 -2.43 11.06
CA PRO A 244 27.74 -2.90 10.86
C PRO A 244 28.33 -3.66 12.06
N TYR A 245 27.62 -3.73 13.18
CA TYR A 245 28.10 -4.35 14.42
C TYR A 245 27.61 -5.79 14.65
N PHE A 246 26.71 -6.32 13.82
CA PHE A 246 26.32 -7.73 13.85
C PHE A 246 27.00 -8.46 12.68
N LYS A 247 28.13 -9.14 12.97
CA LYS A 247 28.82 -10.08 12.08
C LYS A 247 28.51 -11.51 12.50
#